data_AF-A0A838Z3Z1-F1
#
_entry.id   AF-A0A838Z3Z1-F1
#
_cell.length_a   1.000
_cell.length_b   1.000
_cell.length_c   1.000
_cell.angle_alpha   90.00
_cell.angle_beta   90.00
_cell.angle_gamma   90.00
#
_symmetry.space_group_name_H-M   'P 1'
#
loop_
_entity.id
_entity.type
_entity.pdbx_description
1 polymer ?
#
loop_
_entity_poly.entity_id
_entity_poly.type
_entity_poly.pdbx_seq_one_letter_code
_entity_poly.pdbx_strand_id
1 'polypeptide(L)'
;MERLIQIPDWIDEGLYRCRVRYTTDIEKIEFYEYRFNHPEIIEIVEDTSIVYPYKFEDRRQFHLALAEHPHANEVIITHNGYLTDSSFSNIALFDGNNWLTPDTPLLNGTKRQYLLDNKILKEAPIQVEDLRHFKKLSLINAMRDLNIVYDFIFYPNHLIIHGKY
;
A
#
# COMPACT_ATOMS: atom_id res chain seq x y z
N MET A 1 9.91 -24.75 -7.08
CA MET A 1 10.02 -23.43 -6.41
C MET A 1 10.82 -23.50 -5.10
N GLU A 2 10.75 -24.60 -4.34
CA GLU A 2 11.40 -24.79 -3.02
C GLU A 2 12.95 -24.82 -2.99
N ARG A 3 13.65 -24.57 -4.11
CA ARG A 3 15.13 -24.69 -4.19
C ARG A 3 15.90 -23.39 -4.38
N LEU A 4 15.23 -22.24 -4.43
CA LEU A 4 15.88 -20.95 -4.77
C LEU A 4 16.04 -19.98 -3.59
N ILE A 5 15.28 -20.14 -2.52
CA ILE A 5 15.31 -19.24 -1.36
C ILE A 5 15.91 -20.00 -0.19
N GLN A 6 17.10 -19.59 0.27
CA GLN A 6 17.72 -20.09 1.48
C GLN A 6 17.46 -19.09 2.61
N ILE A 7 16.84 -19.56 3.70
CA ILE A 7 16.59 -18.75 4.90
C ILE A 7 17.91 -18.69 5.69
N PRO A 8 18.48 -17.49 5.96
CA PRO A 8 19.70 -17.35 6.74
C PRO A 8 19.55 -17.81 8.19
N ASP A 9 20.62 -18.35 8.78
CA ASP A 9 20.64 -18.88 10.16
C ASP A 9 20.41 -17.82 11.26
N TRP A 10 20.51 -16.52 10.93
CA TRP A 10 20.24 -15.42 11.86
C TRP A 10 18.75 -15.06 11.97
N ILE A 11 17.90 -15.64 11.12
CA ILE A 11 16.45 -15.48 11.21
C ILE A 11 15.91 -16.40 12.29
N ASP A 12 15.17 -15.83 13.22
CA ASP A 12 14.55 -16.53 14.35
C ASP A 12 13.02 -16.34 14.32
N GLU A 13 12.35 -16.58 15.44
CA GLU A 13 10.93 -16.31 15.62
C GLU A 13 10.58 -14.83 15.34
N GLY A 14 9.54 -14.60 14.54
CA GLY A 14 9.07 -13.27 14.20
C GLY A 14 8.63 -13.14 12.74
N LEU A 15 8.29 -11.92 12.34
CA LEU A 15 7.94 -11.61 10.96
C LEU A 15 9.12 -10.96 10.25
N TYR A 16 9.50 -11.52 9.10
CA TYR A 16 10.61 -11.02 8.28
C TYR A 16 10.12 -10.72 6.86
N ARG A 17 10.59 -9.61 6.30
CA ARG A 17 10.39 -9.27 4.89
C ARG A 17 11.49 -9.92 4.06
N CYS A 18 11.12 -10.91 3.25
CA CYS A 18 11.97 -11.42 2.18
C CYS A 18 11.82 -10.55 0.92
N ARG A 19 12.91 -9.94 0.46
CA ARG A 19 12.97 -9.13 -0.76
C ARG A 19 13.78 -9.88 -1.80
N VAL A 20 13.13 -10.19 -2.92
CA VAL A 20 13.77 -10.79 -4.10
C VAL A 20 13.93 -9.71 -5.16
N ARG A 21 15.17 -9.41 -5.55
CA ARG A 21 15.51 -8.54 -6.68
C ARG A 21 15.88 -9.39 -7.88
N TYR A 22 15.38 -9.02 -9.05
CA TYR A 22 15.54 -9.81 -10.25
C TYR A 22 15.41 -8.95 -11.52
N THR A 23 15.97 -9.46 -12.61
CA THR A 23 15.73 -8.98 -13.99
C THR A 23 15.15 -10.13 -14.82
N THR A 24 15.96 -10.82 -15.62
CA THR A 24 15.62 -12.14 -16.18
C THR A 24 15.84 -13.25 -15.16
N ASP A 25 16.85 -13.08 -14.32
CA ASP A 25 17.27 -14.01 -13.28
C ASP A 25 17.23 -13.33 -11.90
N ILE A 26 17.22 -14.13 -10.84
CA ILE A 26 17.32 -13.62 -9.46
C ILE A 26 18.72 -13.05 -9.25
N GLU A 27 18.79 -11.75 -8.93
CA GLU A 27 20.04 -11.07 -8.63
C GLU A 27 20.40 -11.17 -7.16
N LYS A 28 19.40 -11.00 -6.28
CA LYS A 28 19.61 -10.93 -4.84
C LYS A 28 18.37 -11.31 -4.06
N ILE A 29 18.59 -12.03 -2.96
CA ILE A 29 17.57 -12.31 -1.94
C ILE A 29 18.06 -11.70 -0.63
N GLU A 30 17.24 -10.87 -0.03
CA GLU A 30 17.56 -10.16 1.22
C GLU A 30 16.44 -10.34 2.23
N PHE A 31 16.80 -10.46 3.50
CA PHE A 31 15.84 -10.54 4.59
C PHE A 31 16.01 -9.35 5.51
N TYR A 32 14.91 -8.86 6.04
CA TYR A 32 14.86 -7.76 7.00
C TYR A 32 13.84 -8.10 8.08
N GLU A 33 14.17 -7.82 9.35
CA GLU A 33 13.16 -7.83 10.41
C GLU A 33 12.01 -6.89 10.00
N TYR A 34 10.78 -7.38 10.01
CA TYR A 34 9.64 -6.58 9.63
C TYR A 34 9.12 -5.81 10.84
N ARG A 35 9.32 -4.51 10.81
CA ARG A 35 8.74 -3.58 11.78
C ARG A 35 7.52 -2.93 11.18
N PHE A 36 6.41 -3.11 11.88
CA PHE A 36 5.17 -2.47 11.52
C PHE A 36 5.25 -0.97 11.85
N ASN A 37 4.99 -0.10 10.88
CA ASN A 37 4.99 1.36 11.05
C ASN A 37 3.57 1.92 10.90
N HIS A 38 3.11 2.65 11.92
CA HIS A 38 1.80 3.30 11.92
C HIS A 38 1.81 4.60 11.13
N PRO A 39 0.95 4.76 10.10
CA PRO A 39 0.82 6.03 9.41
C PRO A 39 -0.17 6.90 10.18
N GLU A 40 0.30 7.80 11.05
CA GLU A 40 -0.59 8.70 11.82
C GLU A 40 -1.24 9.74 10.89
N ILE A 41 -0.48 10.24 9.92
CA ILE A 41 -0.93 11.19 8.90
C ILE A 41 -0.61 10.63 7.52
N ILE A 42 -1.63 10.60 6.66
CA ILE A 42 -1.49 10.23 5.24
C ILE A 42 -1.86 11.44 4.39
N GLU A 43 -0.91 12.00 3.65
CA GLU A 43 -1.21 13.10 2.70
C GLU A 43 -1.81 12.53 1.42
N ILE A 44 -2.73 13.26 0.80
CA ILE A 44 -3.33 12.95 -0.51
C ILE A 44 -2.64 13.85 -1.53
N VAL A 45 -1.94 13.24 -2.49
CA VAL A 45 -1.04 13.93 -3.42
C VAL A 45 -1.48 13.67 -4.85
N GLU A 46 -1.89 14.73 -5.54
CA GLU A 46 -2.20 14.69 -6.97
C GLU A 46 -0.90 14.75 -7.78
N ASP A 47 -0.55 13.64 -8.45
CA ASP A 47 0.62 13.56 -9.32
C ASP A 47 0.44 12.50 -10.40
N THR A 48 -0.05 12.93 -11.56
CA THR A 48 -0.24 12.06 -12.74
C THR A 48 1.07 11.62 -13.42
N SER A 49 2.23 12.13 -12.97
CA SER A 49 3.53 11.73 -13.50
C SER A 49 4.10 10.47 -12.84
N ILE A 50 3.54 10.06 -11.69
CA ILE A 50 3.93 8.83 -11.00
C ILE A 50 3.30 7.65 -11.73
N VAL A 51 4.16 6.82 -12.34
CA VAL A 51 3.71 5.65 -13.10
C VAL A 51 4.50 4.44 -12.61
N TYR A 52 3.78 3.43 -12.09
CA TYR A 52 4.43 2.28 -11.43
C TYR A 52 3.77 0.92 -11.73
N PRO A 53 3.56 0.57 -13.03
CA PRO A 53 2.81 -0.63 -13.45
C PRO A 53 3.47 -1.95 -13.04
N TYR A 54 4.78 -1.91 -12.77
CA TYR A 54 5.53 -3.03 -12.24
C TYR A 54 6.24 -2.62 -10.96
N LYS A 55 6.57 -3.60 -10.12
CA LYS A 55 7.28 -3.38 -8.87
C LYS A 55 8.77 -3.11 -9.11
N PHE A 56 9.08 -1.98 -9.75
CA PHE A 56 10.44 -1.56 -10.06
C PHE A 56 11.27 -1.33 -8.79
N GLU A 57 12.57 -1.61 -8.85
CA GLU A 57 13.45 -1.29 -7.74
C GLU A 57 13.57 0.22 -7.50
N ASP A 58 13.57 1.02 -8.58
CA ASP A 58 13.58 2.47 -8.49
C ASP A 58 12.23 2.98 -7.96
N ARG A 59 12.29 3.62 -6.79
CA ARG A 59 11.14 4.22 -6.10
C ARG A 59 11.34 5.71 -5.83
N ARG A 60 12.21 6.38 -6.59
CA ARG A 60 12.55 7.80 -6.36
C ARG A 60 11.34 8.71 -6.32
N GLN A 61 10.36 8.51 -7.21
CA GLN A 61 9.13 9.31 -7.26
C GLN A 61 8.36 9.27 -5.93
N PHE A 62 8.20 8.09 -5.34
CA PHE A 62 7.54 7.94 -4.04
C PHE A 62 8.34 8.58 -2.90
N HIS A 63 9.66 8.48 -2.92
CA HIS A 63 10.51 9.13 -1.91
C HIS A 63 10.44 10.66 -2.01
N LEU A 64 10.38 11.21 -3.22
CA LEU A 64 10.20 12.64 -3.45
C LEU A 64 8.84 13.10 -2.93
N ALA A 65 7.75 12.40 -3.28
CA ALA A 65 6.42 12.71 -2.78
C ALA A 65 6.36 12.71 -1.24
N LEU A 66 7.01 11.75 -0.57
CA LEU A 66 7.10 11.75 0.90
C LEU A 66 7.96 12.91 1.43
N ALA A 67 9.10 13.21 0.79
CA ALA A 67 10.01 14.26 1.24
C ALA A 67 9.41 15.67 1.10
N GLU A 68 8.53 15.89 0.12
CA GLU A 68 7.79 17.13 -0.07
C GLU A 68 6.69 17.35 1.00
N HIS A 69 6.31 16.29 1.72
CA HIS A 69 5.29 16.30 2.78
C HIS A 69 5.87 15.80 4.11
N PRO A 70 6.84 16.53 4.71
CA PRO A 70 7.61 16.05 5.88
C PRO A 70 6.77 15.86 7.15
N HIS A 71 5.53 16.36 7.17
CA HIS A 71 4.58 16.16 8.27
C HIS A 71 3.79 14.85 8.17
N ALA A 72 3.76 14.23 6.99
CA ALA A 72 3.04 13.00 6.74
C ALA A 72 3.96 11.78 6.94
N ASN A 73 3.38 10.67 7.41
CA ASN A 73 4.10 9.40 7.52
C ASN A 73 3.99 8.58 6.23
N GLU A 74 2.97 8.88 5.43
CA GLU A 74 2.66 8.20 4.18
C GLU A 74 1.93 9.16 3.24
N VAL A 75 1.90 8.83 1.95
CA VAL A 75 1.13 9.51 0.91
C VAL A 75 0.17 8.51 0.24
N ILE A 76 -0.99 8.99 -0.22
CA ILE A 76 -1.84 8.36 -1.22
C ILE A 76 -1.76 9.21 -2.49
N ILE A 77 -1.38 8.58 -3.59
CA ILE A 77 -1.27 9.25 -4.89
C ILE A 77 -2.64 9.27 -5.56
N THR A 78 -2.95 10.38 -6.21
CA THR A 78 -4.18 10.55 -6.99
C THR A 78 -3.87 10.96 -8.41
N HIS A 79 -4.68 10.46 -9.34
CA HIS A 79 -4.61 10.77 -10.76
C HIS A 79 -5.96 11.37 -11.19
N ASN A 80 -5.95 12.64 -11.59
CA ASN A 80 -7.12 13.41 -11.98
C ASN A 80 -8.23 13.35 -10.90
N GLY A 81 -7.85 13.43 -9.62
CA GLY A 81 -8.77 13.35 -8.49
C GLY A 81 -9.24 11.94 -8.11
N TYR A 82 -8.79 10.90 -8.81
CA TYR A 82 -9.07 9.51 -8.44
C TYR A 82 -7.94 8.92 -7.59
N LEU A 83 -8.30 8.18 -6.54
CA LEU A 83 -7.34 7.48 -5.71
C LEU A 83 -6.63 6.37 -6.50
N THR A 84 -5.36 6.13 -6.17
CA THR A 84 -4.57 5.05 -6.78
C THR A 84 -3.98 4.15 -5.67
N ASP A 85 -2.74 4.42 -5.27
CA ASP A 85 -1.94 3.65 -4.32
C ASP A 85 -1.31 4.57 -3.28
N SER A 86 -0.86 3.97 -2.18
CA SER A 86 0.10 4.61 -1.29
C SER A 86 1.54 4.47 -1.80
N SER A 87 2.49 5.11 -1.13
CA SER A 87 3.91 4.96 -1.48
C SER A 87 4.45 3.53 -1.36
N PHE A 88 3.72 2.57 -0.78
CA PHE A 88 4.16 1.17 -0.68
C PHE A 88 3.04 0.12 -0.74
N SER A 89 1.77 0.53 -0.90
CA SER A 89 0.63 -0.38 -0.80
C SER A 89 -0.51 0.00 -1.73
N ASN A 90 -1.32 -0.98 -2.12
CA ASN A 90 -2.66 -0.68 -2.60
C ASN A 90 -3.54 -0.26 -1.40
N ILE A 91 -4.59 0.51 -1.66
CA ILE A 91 -5.55 0.91 -0.63
C ILE A 91 -6.84 0.07 -0.72
N ALA A 92 -7.43 -0.22 0.44
CA ALA A 92 -8.77 -0.76 0.56
C ALA A 92 -9.59 0.12 1.52
N LEU A 93 -10.83 0.43 1.15
CA LEU A 93 -11.72 1.34 1.84
C LEU A 93 -13.06 0.64 2.14
N PHE A 94 -13.53 0.71 3.38
CA PHE A 94 -14.76 0.04 3.81
C PHE A 94 -15.94 1.02 3.85
N ASP A 95 -16.98 0.76 3.06
CA ASP A 95 -18.18 1.64 2.97
C ASP A 95 -19.20 1.38 4.10
N GLY A 96 -18.95 0.36 4.95
CA GLY A 96 -19.89 -0.13 5.96
C GLY A 96 -20.48 -1.50 5.64
N ASN A 97 -20.38 -1.95 4.39
CA ASN A 97 -20.88 -3.24 3.90
C ASN A 97 -19.81 -3.99 3.09
N ASN A 98 -19.08 -3.31 2.22
CA ASN A 98 -18.09 -3.87 1.30
C ASN A 98 -16.74 -3.19 1.49
N TRP A 99 -15.68 -3.94 1.20
CA TRP A 99 -14.35 -3.38 0.98
C TRP A 99 -14.15 -3.10 -0.51
N LEU A 100 -13.86 -1.84 -0.82
CA LEU A 100 -13.58 -1.36 -2.17
C LEU A 100 -12.09 -1.03 -2.31
N THR A 101 -11.55 -1.18 -3.52
CA THR A 101 -10.19 -0.74 -3.88
C THR A 101 -10.27 0.04 -5.19
N PRO A 102 -9.42 1.06 -5.42
CA PRO A 102 -9.45 1.80 -6.67
C PRO A 102 -9.26 0.88 -7.87
N ASP A 103 -10.03 1.10 -8.94
CA ASP A 103 -9.92 0.39 -10.22
C ASP A 103 -8.77 0.90 -11.10
N THR A 104 -8.14 2.02 -10.71
CA THR A 104 -6.94 2.60 -11.33
C THR A 104 -5.71 2.55 -10.42
N PRO A 105 -5.24 1.36 -9.98
CA PRO A 105 -4.02 1.30 -9.18
C PRO A 105 -2.79 1.66 -10.03
N LEU A 106 -1.77 2.23 -9.40
CA LEU A 106 -0.43 2.35 -9.96
C LEU A 106 0.17 0.96 -10.19
N LEU A 107 0.01 0.05 -9.23
CA LEU A 107 0.52 -1.33 -9.27
C LEU A 107 -0.59 -2.34 -8.99
N ASN A 108 -0.73 -3.34 -9.85
CA ASN A 108 -1.58 -4.51 -9.58
C ASN A 108 -0.94 -5.42 -8.52
N GLY A 109 -1.03 -5.03 -7.25
CA GLY A 109 -0.35 -5.73 -6.15
C GLY A 109 -0.91 -7.14 -5.93
N THR A 110 -0.02 -8.07 -5.58
CA THR A 110 -0.39 -9.49 -5.42
C THR A 110 -1.42 -9.73 -4.32
N LYS A 111 -1.35 -8.98 -3.20
CA LYS A 111 -2.34 -9.06 -2.12
C LYS A 111 -3.69 -8.51 -2.57
N ARG A 112 -3.72 -7.37 -3.28
CA ARG A 112 -4.94 -6.82 -3.88
C ARG A 112 -5.58 -7.83 -4.81
N GLN A 113 -4.82 -8.41 -5.75
CA GLN A 113 -5.33 -9.42 -6.69
C GLN A 113 -5.89 -10.65 -5.97
N TYR A 114 -5.16 -11.19 -4.99
CA TYR A 114 -5.64 -12.30 -4.17
C TYR A 114 -6.99 -12.00 -3.52
N LEU A 115 -7.16 -10.82 -2.93
CA LEU A 115 -8.41 -10.44 -2.28
C LEU A 115 -9.56 -10.22 -3.28
N LEU A 116 -9.27 -9.73 -4.49
CA LEU A 116 -10.23 -9.60 -5.59
C LEU A 116 -10.69 -10.98 -6.10
N ASP A 117 -9.74 -11.88 -6.34
CA ASP A 117 -10.02 -13.25 -6.80
C ASP A 117 -10.91 -14.01 -5.81
N ASN A 118 -10.72 -13.75 -4.52
CA ASN A 118 -11.53 -14.31 -3.43
C ASN A 118 -12.82 -13.51 -3.14
N LYS A 119 -13.14 -12.48 -3.94
CA LYS A 119 -14.34 -11.63 -3.80
C LYS A 119 -14.45 -10.93 -2.45
N ILE A 120 -13.33 -10.72 -1.77
CA ILE A 120 -13.24 -9.98 -0.51
C ILE A 120 -13.17 -8.47 -0.80
N LEU A 121 -12.42 -8.09 -1.84
CA LEU A 121 -12.43 -6.73 -2.40
C LEU A 121 -13.33 -6.64 -3.62
N LYS A 122 -13.78 -5.42 -3.92
CA LYS A 122 -14.39 -5.04 -5.20
C LYS A 122 -13.67 -3.83 -5.76
N GLU A 123 -13.42 -3.81 -7.05
CA GLU A 123 -12.88 -2.63 -7.73
C GLU A 123 -13.99 -1.59 -7.90
N ALA A 124 -13.63 -0.31 -7.72
CA ALA A 124 -14.50 0.81 -8.00
C ALA A 124 -13.67 2.04 -8.39
N PRO A 125 -14.20 2.95 -9.21
CA PRO A 125 -13.64 4.29 -9.34
C PRO A 125 -13.90 5.04 -8.04
N ILE A 126 -12.85 5.50 -7.37
CA ILE A 126 -12.94 6.19 -6.08
C ILE A 126 -12.30 7.57 -6.23
N GLN A 127 -13.11 8.62 -6.12
CA GLN A 127 -12.62 10.00 -6.08
C GLN A 127 -12.16 10.36 -4.67
N VAL A 128 -11.29 11.36 -4.54
CA VAL A 128 -10.88 11.90 -3.24
C VAL A 128 -12.09 12.31 -2.41
N GLU A 129 -13.08 12.94 -3.04
CA GLU A 129 -14.31 13.41 -2.40
C GLU A 129 -15.15 12.27 -1.81
N ASP A 130 -15.01 11.04 -2.31
CA ASP A 130 -15.72 9.86 -1.83
C ASP A 130 -15.20 9.35 -0.49
N LEU A 131 -14.00 9.78 -0.06
CA LEU A 131 -13.39 9.39 1.22
C LEU A 131 -14.32 9.66 2.41
N ARG A 132 -15.19 10.67 2.33
CA ARG A 132 -16.20 10.99 3.35
C ARG A 132 -17.27 9.90 3.56
N HIS A 133 -17.45 9.01 2.58
CA HIS A 133 -18.44 7.93 2.64
C HIS A 133 -17.86 6.63 3.21
N PHE A 134 -16.53 6.54 3.33
CA PHE A 134 -15.87 5.37 3.86
C PHE A 134 -15.64 5.49 5.36
N LYS A 135 -15.73 4.36 6.06
CA LYS A 135 -15.61 4.28 7.51
C LYS A 135 -14.22 3.84 7.95
N LYS A 136 -13.56 3.02 7.12
CA LYS A 136 -12.28 2.41 7.46
C LYS A 136 -11.35 2.36 6.25
N LEU A 137 -10.06 2.43 6.51
CA LEU A 137 -8.97 2.31 5.54
C LEU A 137 -8.11 1.08 5.89
N SER A 138 -7.57 0.40 4.89
CA SER A 138 -6.51 -0.58 5.06
C SER A 138 -5.46 -0.39 3.96
N LEU A 139 -4.19 -0.45 4.37
CA LEU A 139 -3.04 -0.39 3.47
C LEU A 139 -2.52 -1.80 3.25
N ILE A 140 -2.82 -2.38 2.08
CA ILE A 140 -2.59 -3.80 1.79
C ILE A 140 -1.40 -3.99 0.85
N ASN A 141 -0.53 -4.93 1.20
CA ASN A 141 0.59 -5.35 0.35
C ASN A 141 1.05 -6.77 0.72
N ALA A 142 2.18 -7.21 0.18
CA ALA A 142 2.71 -8.55 0.47
C ALA A 142 2.97 -8.80 1.97
N MET A 143 3.21 -7.75 2.76
CA MET A 143 3.48 -7.81 4.21
C MET A 143 2.28 -7.41 5.08
N ARG A 144 1.20 -6.87 4.50
CA ARG A 144 0.03 -6.32 5.22
C ARG A 144 -1.26 -6.88 4.63
N ASP A 145 -2.05 -7.55 5.46
CA ASP A 145 -3.35 -8.09 5.07
C ASP A 145 -4.50 -7.13 5.43
N LEU A 146 -5.72 -7.47 4.99
CA LEU A 146 -6.95 -6.71 5.26
C LEU A 146 -7.40 -6.75 6.73
N ASN A 147 -6.61 -7.35 7.62
CA ASN A 147 -6.86 -7.35 9.07
C ASN A 147 -6.30 -6.10 9.77
N ILE A 148 -5.38 -5.38 9.13
CA ILE A 148 -4.86 -4.11 9.63
C ILE A 148 -5.78 -3.00 9.14
N VAL A 149 -6.61 -2.50 10.06
CA VAL A 149 -7.71 -1.61 9.72
C VAL A 149 -7.65 -0.33 10.55
N TYR A 150 -7.85 0.78 9.87
CA TYR A 150 -7.79 2.13 10.39
C TYR A 150 -9.15 2.77 10.41
N ASP A 151 -9.49 3.42 11.51
CA ASP A 151 -10.46 4.51 11.46
C ASP A 151 -9.70 5.77 11.01
N PHE A 152 -10.38 6.71 10.36
CA PHE A 152 -9.73 7.95 9.90
C PHE A 152 -10.68 9.14 9.92
N ILE A 153 -10.11 10.33 10.01
CA ILE A 153 -10.78 11.60 9.72
C ILE A 153 -10.23 12.14 8.41
N PHE A 154 -11.13 12.45 7.49
CA PHE A 154 -10.79 13.02 6.20
C PHE A 154 -10.80 14.56 6.25
N TYR A 155 -9.68 15.15 5.86
CA TYR A 155 -9.50 16.57 5.58
C TYR A 155 -9.19 16.75 4.09
N PRO A 156 -9.37 17.96 3.51
CA PRO A 156 -9.27 18.15 2.07
C PRO A 156 -8.03 17.52 1.39
N ASN A 157 -6.88 17.54 2.06
CA ASN A 157 -5.61 17.05 1.50
C ASN A 157 -4.96 15.92 2.31
N HIS A 158 -5.57 15.46 3.41
CA HIS A 158 -4.94 14.43 4.24
C HIS A 158 -5.94 13.64 5.06
N LEU A 159 -5.49 12.47 5.53
CA LEU A 159 -6.17 11.63 6.49
C LEU A 159 -5.41 11.67 7.81
N ILE A 160 -6.14 11.91 8.90
CA ILE A 160 -5.64 11.63 10.25
C ILE A 160 -6.13 10.24 10.62
N ILE A 161 -5.19 9.35 10.93
CA ILE A 161 -5.46 7.95 11.23
C ILE A 161 -5.66 7.76 12.73
N HIS A 162 -6.67 6.96 13.07
CA HIS A 162 -7.01 6.60 14.43
C HIS A 162 -7.11 5.08 14.59
N GLY A 163 -6.93 4.66 15.84
CA GLY A 163 -6.94 3.25 16.23
C GLY A 163 -5.53 2.69 16.41
N LYS A 164 -5.42 1.68 17.25
CA LYS A 164 -4.23 0.83 17.34
C LYS A 164 -4.58 -0.51 16.73
N TYR A 165 -3.62 -1.06 15.98
CA TYR A 165 -3.64 -2.40 15.40
C TYR A 165 -4.10 -3.47 16.36
#